data_AF-A0A958VKC1-F1
#
_entry.id   AF-A0A958VKC1-F1
#
_cell.length_a   1.000
_cell.length_b   1.000
_cell.length_c   1.000
_cell.angle_alpha   90.00
_cell.angle_beta   90.00
_cell.angle_gamma   90.00
#
_symmetry.space_group_name_H-M   'P 1'
#
loop_
_entity.id
_entity.type
_entity.pdbx_description
1 polymer ?
#
loop_
_entity_poly.entity_id
_entity_poly.type
_entity_poly.pdbx_seq_one_letter_code
_entity_poly.pdbx_strand_id
1 'polypeptide(L)'
;NHPDGGIAPPLYGFRLDGLLGDPAKEYTFDFDHSGSNMTLTWDGSKIVIDGTAFGGEDIGGGYKAGTTDLWNIHFEYKIGISQSANGGLIDLVVHADNQNFGTISSSFGSWELEDQSNNNQNTGLAFQLGDEDGGGHRGFSGISGWGWVNHGANCISGRCDHIYSSDWLFTAEKNQVPLPATIWLFGIGLLGLTVLNRGRSRI
;
A
#
# COMPACT_ATOMS: atom_id res chain seq x y z
N ASN A 1 -6.61 6.50 -3.81
CA ASN A 1 -7.34 6.66 -2.52
C ASN A 1 -8.46 5.63 -2.40
N HIS A 2 -9.02 5.42 -1.21
CA HIS A 2 -10.26 4.65 -1.06
C HIS A 2 -11.49 5.57 -1.06
N PRO A 3 -12.62 5.20 -1.71
CA PRO A 3 -13.84 6.02 -1.69
C PRO A 3 -14.44 6.21 -0.29
N ASP A 4 -14.21 5.27 0.62
CA ASP A 4 -14.60 5.39 2.04
C ASP A 4 -13.63 6.22 2.88
N GLY A 5 -12.49 6.66 2.32
CA GLY A 5 -11.45 7.43 3.00
C GLY A 5 -11.85 8.88 3.31
N GLY A 6 -13.10 9.13 3.70
CA GLY A 6 -13.59 10.46 3.99
C GLY A 6 -15.06 10.63 3.70
N ILE A 7 -15.93 10.33 4.68
CA ILE A 7 -17.33 10.81 4.67
C ILE A 7 -17.38 12.37 4.60
N ALA A 8 -16.24 13.08 4.64
CA ALA A 8 -16.02 14.36 3.97
C ALA A 8 -14.58 14.45 3.38
N PRO A 9 -14.34 15.17 2.25
CA PRO A 9 -13.04 15.28 1.57
C PRO A 9 -11.93 15.99 2.39
N PRO A 10 -10.63 15.83 2.02
CA PRO A 10 -10.08 15.03 0.92
C PRO A 10 -10.13 13.52 1.17
N LEU A 11 -10.29 12.76 0.08
CA LEU A 11 -10.06 11.31 0.13
C LEU A 11 -8.57 11.05 0.36
N TYR A 12 -8.27 9.95 1.05
CA TYR A 12 -6.89 9.59 1.36
C TYR A 12 -6.61 8.11 1.09
N GLY A 13 -5.31 7.80 1.00
CA GLY A 13 -4.76 6.44 1.01
C GLY A 13 -4.11 6.08 2.36
N PHE A 14 -3.70 7.12 3.11
CA PHE A 14 -3.08 7.01 4.41
C PHE A 14 -3.47 8.21 5.29
N ARG A 15 -3.62 7.97 6.61
CA ARG A 15 -3.92 9.00 7.61
C ARG A 15 -3.06 8.82 8.85
N LEU A 16 -2.53 9.93 9.39
CA LEU A 16 -1.74 9.97 10.61
C LEU A 16 -2.15 11.17 11.47
N ASP A 17 -2.97 10.94 12.49
CA ASP A 17 -3.43 12.01 13.37
C ASP A 17 -2.32 12.49 14.31
N GLY A 18 -2.07 13.79 14.37
CA GLY A 18 -1.08 14.37 15.27
C GLY A 18 0.36 14.37 14.78
N LEU A 19 0.61 14.06 13.50
CA LEU A 19 1.95 13.93 12.94
C LEU A 19 2.90 15.11 13.28
N LEU A 20 2.40 16.35 13.25
CA LEU A 20 3.19 17.55 13.59
C LEU A 20 2.97 18.06 15.04
N GLY A 21 2.54 17.18 15.95
CA GLY A 21 2.55 17.39 17.40
C GLY A 21 1.20 17.64 18.07
N ASP A 22 0.16 18.04 17.34
CA ASP A 22 -1.19 18.25 17.90
C ASP A 22 -2.10 17.05 17.58
N PRO A 23 -2.39 16.15 18.55
CA PRO A 23 -3.15 14.92 18.32
C PRO A 23 -4.61 15.15 17.89
N ALA A 24 -5.12 16.37 17.94
CA ALA A 24 -6.45 16.70 17.40
C ALA A 24 -6.43 17.00 15.90
N LYS A 25 -5.25 17.01 15.26
CA LYS A 25 -5.08 17.36 13.85
C LYS A 25 -4.96 16.12 13.00
N GLU A 26 -5.82 16.02 12.01
CA GLU A 26 -5.84 14.92 11.07
C GLU A 26 -4.85 15.26 9.94
N TYR A 27 -3.89 14.39 9.67
CA TYR A 27 -3.03 14.51 8.49
C TYR A 27 -3.36 13.39 7.54
N THR A 28 -3.76 13.76 6.32
CA THR A 28 -4.17 12.81 5.29
C THR A 28 -3.28 12.92 4.07
N PHE A 29 -3.06 11.78 3.40
CA PHE A 29 -2.17 11.67 2.26
C PHE A 29 -2.93 11.12 1.05
N ASP A 30 -2.98 11.92 0.00
CA ASP A 30 -3.67 11.66 -1.26
C ASP A 30 -2.75 10.86 -2.19
N PHE A 31 -3.09 9.60 -2.45
CA PHE A 31 -2.35 8.72 -3.36
C PHE A 31 -2.68 8.98 -4.84
N ASP A 32 -3.77 9.69 -5.13
CA ASP A 32 -4.24 9.99 -6.50
C ASP A 32 -3.80 11.39 -6.96
N HIS A 33 -3.20 12.20 -6.08
CA HIS A 33 -2.63 13.48 -6.43
C HIS A 33 -1.53 13.33 -7.50
N SER A 34 -1.42 14.28 -8.42
CA SER A 34 -0.48 14.22 -9.56
C SER A 34 1.01 14.12 -9.19
N GLY A 35 1.38 14.51 -7.97
CA GLY A 35 2.74 14.35 -7.42
C GLY A 35 2.96 13.07 -6.63
N SER A 36 1.91 12.27 -6.43
CA SER A 36 1.95 11.01 -5.70
C SER A 36 2.32 9.86 -6.64
N ASN A 37 3.03 8.88 -6.10
CA ASN A 37 3.44 7.68 -6.78
C ASN A 37 3.67 6.58 -5.74
N MET A 38 2.57 6.06 -5.19
CA MET A 38 2.59 4.97 -4.21
C MET A 38 2.49 3.62 -4.89
N THR A 39 3.19 2.64 -4.35
CA THR A 39 3.18 1.25 -4.84
C THR A 39 3.04 0.28 -3.69
N LEU A 40 2.46 -0.89 -3.98
CA LEU A 40 2.48 -2.05 -3.09
C LEU A 40 3.08 -3.23 -3.84
N THR A 41 4.05 -3.91 -3.22
CA THR A 41 4.63 -5.15 -3.75
C THR A 41 4.54 -6.28 -2.73
N TRP A 42 4.42 -7.50 -3.23
CA TRP A 42 4.46 -8.72 -2.43
C TRP A 42 5.30 -9.78 -3.15
N ASP A 43 6.30 -10.32 -2.46
CA ASP A 43 7.23 -11.31 -3.02
C ASP A 43 6.98 -12.75 -2.55
N GLY A 44 5.90 -12.97 -1.80
CA GLY A 44 5.59 -14.25 -1.13
C GLY A 44 5.95 -14.26 0.36
N SER A 45 6.86 -13.40 0.81
CA SER A 45 7.35 -13.34 2.19
C SER A 45 7.24 -11.96 2.83
N LYS A 46 7.23 -10.90 2.01
CA LYS A 46 7.23 -9.52 2.45
C LYS A 46 6.21 -8.71 1.65
N ILE A 47 5.47 -7.84 2.33
CA ILE A 47 4.65 -6.80 1.71
C ILE A 47 5.39 -5.48 1.91
N VAL A 48 5.55 -4.70 0.84
CA VAL A 48 6.17 -3.38 0.89
C VAL A 48 5.20 -2.35 0.32
N ILE A 49 4.86 -1.33 1.11
CA ILE A 49 4.12 -0.14 0.67
C ILE A 49 5.14 1.00 0.60
N ASP A 50 5.37 1.54 -0.60
CA ASP A 50 6.48 2.45 -0.85
C ASP A 50 6.13 3.52 -1.88
N GLY A 51 6.64 4.73 -1.67
CA GLY A 51 6.58 5.80 -2.66
C GLY A 51 6.49 7.19 -2.06
N THR A 52 5.88 8.08 -2.82
CA THR A 52 5.62 9.47 -2.41
C THR A 52 4.12 9.76 -2.43
N ALA A 53 3.61 10.47 -1.43
CA ALA A 53 2.22 10.95 -1.41
C ALA A 53 2.15 12.44 -1.06
N PHE A 54 1.29 13.20 -1.74
CA PHE A 54 0.98 14.57 -1.38
C PHE A 54 0.01 14.60 -0.19
N GLY A 55 0.26 15.44 0.80
CA GLY A 55 -0.61 15.50 1.98
C GLY A 55 -0.25 16.61 2.95
N GLY A 56 -1.09 16.80 3.96
CA GLY A 56 -0.96 17.82 5.00
C GLY A 56 -2.09 17.75 6.03
N GLU A 57 -2.21 18.77 6.90
CA GLU A 57 -3.32 18.88 7.87
C GLU A 57 -4.63 19.08 7.11
N ASP A 58 -5.57 18.17 7.31
CA ASP A 58 -6.91 18.18 6.74
C ASP A 58 -7.78 19.26 7.41
N ILE A 59 -8.51 20.01 6.58
CA ILE A 59 -9.44 21.06 7.00
C ILE A 59 -10.87 20.89 6.42
N GLY A 60 -11.22 19.68 5.97
CA GLY A 60 -12.58 19.31 5.51
C GLY A 60 -12.91 19.67 4.05
N GLY A 61 -11.88 19.92 3.24
CA GLY A 61 -12.02 20.23 1.82
C GLY A 61 -10.69 20.45 1.08
N GLY A 62 -9.58 20.16 1.74
CA GLY A 62 -8.23 20.37 1.25
C GLY A 62 -7.27 20.38 2.42
N TYR A 63 -6.07 20.92 2.19
CA TYR A 63 -5.02 20.95 3.18
C TYR A 63 -4.72 22.37 3.66
N LYS A 64 -4.37 22.49 4.94
CA LYS A 64 -3.94 23.74 5.53
C LYS A 64 -2.59 24.19 4.95
N ALA A 65 -2.54 25.44 4.48
CA ALA A 65 -1.32 26.05 3.97
C ALA A 65 -0.19 26.01 5.02
N GLY A 66 1.03 25.68 4.57
CA GLY A 66 2.20 25.55 5.45
C GLY A 66 2.30 24.20 6.17
N THR A 67 1.40 23.25 5.89
CA THR A 67 1.50 21.86 6.36
C THR A 67 1.57 20.84 5.22
N THR A 68 1.49 21.31 3.97
CA THR A 68 1.50 20.47 2.78
C THR A 68 2.92 20.17 2.30
N ASP A 69 3.17 18.93 1.94
CA ASP A 69 4.41 18.51 1.27
C ASP A 69 4.16 17.26 0.41
N LEU A 70 5.19 16.86 -0.33
CA LEU A 70 5.36 15.50 -0.81
C LEU A 70 6.09 14.67 0.26
N TRP A 71 5.42 13.63 0.72
CA TRP A 71 5.87 12.77 1.80
C TRP A 71 6.39 11.46 1.25
N ASN A 72 7.65 11.13 1.57
CA ASN A 72 8.21 9.81 1.26
C ASN A 72 7.76 8.82 2.33
N ILE A 73 7.11 7.75 1.90
CA ILE A 73 6.51 6.74 2.76
C ILE A 73 7.10 5.40 2.37
N HIS A 74 7.58 4.66 3.38
CA HIS A 74 8.08 3.30 3.23
C HIS A 74 7.57 2.46 4.41
N PHE A 75 6.96 1.32 4.17
CA PHE A 75 6.51 0.41 5.22
C PHE A 75 6.67 -1.04 4.78
N GLU A 76 7.23 -1.87 5.65
CA GLU A 76 7.44 -3.29 5.37
C GLU A 76 6.72 -4.19 6.39
N TYR A 77 5.81 -5.01 5.91
CA TYR A 77 5.35 -6.18 6.66
C TYR A 77 6.25 -7.37 6.33
N LYS A 78 6.85 -7.97 7.35
CA LYS A 78 7.73 -9.16 7.29
C LYS A 78 7.25 -10.28 8.21
N ILE A 79 6.47 -9.94 9.23
CA ILE A 79 5.99 -10.85 10.26
C ILE A 79 4.46 -10.92 10.19
N GLY A 80 3.91 -12.12 10.41
CA GLY A 80 2.47 -12.33 10.52
C GLY A 80 1.72 -12.40 9.19
N ILE A 81 2.42 -12.41 8.04
CA ILE A 81 1.79 -12.47 6.72
C ILE A 81 1.25 -13.87 6.46
N SER A 82 -0.01 -13.95 6.05
CA SER A 82 -0.63 -15.15 5.49
C SER A 82 -1.62 -14.78 4.39
N GLN A 83 -2.01 -15.79 3.60
CA GLN A 83 -3.13 -15.63 2.67
C GLN A 83 -4.45 -15.72 3.44
N SER A 84 -5.43 -14.92 3.03
CA SER A 84 -6.79 -14.99 3.53
C SER A 84 -7.37 -16.38 3.28
N ALA A 85 -7.95 -17.00 4.31
CA ALA A 85 -8.48 -18.37 4.22
C ALA A 85 -9.61 -18.53 3.18
N ASN A 86 -10.28 -17.42 2.84
CA ASN A 86 -11.43 -17.40 1.94
C ASN A 86 -11.14 -16.69 0.61
N GLY A 87 -9.91 -16.21 0.39
CA GLY A 87 -9.53 -15.43 -0.78
C GLY A 87 -8.70 -16.18 -1.82
N GLY A 88 -8.45 -15.52 -2.94
CA GLY A 88 -7.47 -15.89 -3.95
C GLY A 88 -6.04 -15.50 -3.57
N LEU A 89 -5.12 -15.65 -4.53
CA LEU A 89 -3.68 -15.42 -4.28
C LEU A 89 -3.34 -13.99 -3.87
N ILE A 90 -4.20 -13.01 -4.14
CA ILE A 90 -3.96 -11.59 -3.86
C ILE A 90 -4.49 -11.16 -2.49
N ASP A 91 -5.20 -12.04 -1.80
CA ASP A 91 -5.84 -11.75 -0.53
C ASP A 91 -4.86 -12.07 0.60
N LEU A 92 -4.29 -11.02 1.17
CA LEU A 92 -3.24 -11.08 2.18
C LEU A 92 -3.78 -10.50 3.48
N VAL A 93 -3.44 -11.15 4.59
CA VAL A 93 -3.67 -10.65 5.93
C VAL A 93 -2.37 -10.63 6.70
N VAL A 94 -2.24 -9.68 7.62
CA VAL A 94 -1.11 -9.58 8.52
C VAL A 94 -1.61 -9.65 9.95
N HIS A 95 -1.24 -10.72 10.64
CA HIS A 95 -1.48 -10.91 12.06
C HIS A 95 -0.20 -10.64 12.86
N ALA A 96 0.00 -9.38 13.21
CA ALA A 96 1.15 -8.89 13.96
C ALA A 96 0.73 -7.65 14.75
N ASP A 97 1.49 -7.33 15.78
CA ASP A 97 1.27 -6.15 16.64
C ASP A 97 2.64 -5.62 17.02
N ASN A 98 2.93 -4.38 16.64
CA ASN A 98 4.18 -3.69 16.96
C ASN A 98 5.44 -4.50 16.57
N GLN A 99 5.43 -5.06 15.37
CA GLN A 99 6.46 -5.99 14.84
C GLN A 99 6.90 -5.67 13.41
N ASN A 100 6.14 -4.87 12.69
CA ASN A 100 6.44 -4.41 11.34
C ASN A 100 6.60 -2.90 11.35
N PHE A 101 7.53 -2.40 10.55
CA PHE A 101 8.03 -1.03 10.70
C PHE A 101 8.20 -0.33 9.36
N GLY A 102 8.23 1.00 9.43
CA GLY A 102 8.41 1.87 8.28
C GLY A 102 8.88 3.26 8.68
N THR A 103 8.88 4.16 7.71
CA THR A 103 9.21 5.57 7.89
C THR A 103 8.32 6.43 7.02
N ILE A 104 7.97 7.60 7.55
CA ILE A 104 7.42 8.72 6.77
C ILE A 104 8.35 9.93 6.93
N SER A 105 8.64 10.64 5.84
CA SER A 105 9.50 11.83 5.88
C SER A 105 9.12 12.89 4.86
N SER A 106 9.45 14.15 5.18
CA SER A 106 9.23 15.32 4.33
C SER A 106 10.18 16.45 4.74
N SER A 107 9.97 17.67 4.23
CA SER A 107 10.70 18.86 4.69
C SER A 107 10.42 19.22 6.17
N PHE A 108 9.35 18.66 6.75
CA PHE A 108 8.99 18.88 8.17
C PHE A 108 9.74 17.96 9.13
N GLY A 109 10.28 16.84 8.67
CA GLY A 109 10.97 15.87 9.52
C GLY A 109 10.84 14.43 9.03
N SER A 110 11.19 13.50 9.92
CA SER A 110 11.07 12.05 9.69
C SER A 110 10.54 11.38 10.94
N TRP A 111 9.62 10.44 10.75
CA TRP A 111 8.99 9.68 11.83
C TRP A 111 9.03 8.20 11.50
N GLU A 112 9.28 7.39 12.52
CA GLU A 112 9.10 5.94 12.46
C GLU A 112 7.61 5.61 12.41
N LEU A 113 7.28 4.59 11.63
CA LEU A 113 5.98 3.96 11.55
C LEU A 113 6.07 2.55 12.13
N GLU A 114 5.00 2.09 12.77
CA GLU A 114 4.90 0.75 13.36
C GLU A 114 3.48 0.21 13.13
N ASP A 115 3.32 -1.09 12.90
CA ASP A 115 2.00 -1.69 12.73
C ASP A 115 1.25 -1.78 14.05
N GLN A 116 -0.07 -1.63 13.98
CA GLN A 116 -0.94 -1.78 15.14
C GLN A 116 -1.99 -2.85 14.85
N SER A 117 -2.13 -3.83 15.74
CA SER A 117 -3.22 -4.80 15.65
C SER A 117 -4.50 -4.25 16.26
N ASN A 118 -5.64 -4.71 15.76
CA ASN A 118 -6.93 -4.55 16.42
C ASN A 118 -7.14 -5.55 17.57
N ASN A 119 -6.42 -5.36 18.68
CA ASN A 119 -6.59 -6.20 19.88
C ASN A 119 -8.05 -6.27 20.40
N ASN A 120 -8.87 -5.25 20.12
CA ASN A 120 -10.28 -5.16 20.52
C ASN A 120 -11.20 -6.22 19.90
N GLN A 121 -10.79 -6.90 18.82
CA GLN A 121 -11.63 -7.92 18.16
C GLN A 121 -11.06 -9.35 18.27
N ASN A 122 -10.00 -9.57 19.05
CA ASN A 122 -9.28 -10.87 19.14
C ASN A 122 -8.80 -11.42 17.78
N THR A 123 -8.84 -10.62 16.72
CA THR A 123 -8.36 -11.02 15.39
C THR A 123 -6.86 -10.81 15.26
N GLY A 124 -6.26 -9.90 16.05
CA GLY A 124 -4.84 -9.57 15.98
C GLY A 124 -4.43 -9.10 14.58
N LEU A 125 -5.37 -8.56 13.81
CA LEU A 125 -5.18 -8.14 12.42
C LEU A 125 -4.60 -6.73 12.43
N ALA A 126 -3.48 -6.54 11.75
CA ALA A 126 -2.86 -5.22 11.55
C ALA A 126 -3.07 -4.67 10.14
N PHE A 127 -3.12 -5.55 9.14
CA PHE A 127 -3.28 -5.16 7.75
C PHE A 127 -4.01 -6.23 6.95
N GLN A 128 -4.80 -5.80 5.98
CA GLN A 128 -5.45 -6.64 5.02
C GLN A 128 -5.40 -6.01 3.63
N LEU A 129 -5.13 -6.83 2.62
CA LEU A 129 -5.21 -6.51 1.21
C LEU A 129 -6.07 -7.57 0.55
N GLY A 130 -7.02 -7.18 -0.29
CA GLY A 130 -7.83 -8.17 -1.00
C GLY A 130 -8.83 -7.54 -1.95
N ASP A 131 -9.58 -8.38 -2.64
CA ASP A 131 -10.72 -7.98 -3.47
C ASP A 131 -12.07 -8.27 -2.79
N GLU A 132 -13.18 -8.03 -3.48
CA GLU A 132 -14.54 -8.23 -2.96
C GLU A 132 -14.82 -9.66 -2.47
N ASP A 133 -14.08 -10.66 -2.95
CA ASP A 133 -14.26 -12.07 -2.62
C ASP A 133 -13.37 -12.53 -1.46
N GLY A 134 -12.27 -11.83 -1.18
CA GLY A 134 -11.22 -12.34 -0.30
C GLY A 134 -10.69 -11.44 0.81
N GLY A 135 -11.14 -10.18 0.91
CA GLY A 135 -10.69 -9.32 2.01
C GLY A 135 -10.69 -7.82 1.77
N GLY A 136 -11.21 -7.36 0.63
CA GLY A 136 -11.34 -5.96 0.31
C GLY A 136 -12.12 -5.20 1.38
N HIS A 137 -11.77 -3.93 1.57
CA HIS A 137 -12.41 -3.07 2.53
C HIS A 137 -13.89 -2.86 2.15
N ARG A 138 -14.79 -3.31 3.04
CA ARG A 138 -16.26 -3.07 3.00
C ARG A 138 -16.95 -3.43 1.68
N GLY A 139 -16.46 -4.44 0.97
CA GLY A 139 -17.07 -4.91 -0.28
C GLY A 139 -16.84 -3.98 -1.47
N PHE A 140 -15.78 -3.15 -1.43
CA PHE A 140 -15.29 -2.46 -2.62
C PHE A 140 -15.04 -3.46 -3.75
N SER A 141 -15.54 -3.17 -4.97
CA SER A 141 -15.30 -4.00 -6.15
C SER A 141 -13.97 -3.62 -6.78
N GLY A 142 -12.99 -4.50 -6.67
CA GLY A 142 -11.57 -4.27 -6.96
C GLY A 142 -10.67 -4.48 -5.74
N ILE A 143 -9.37 -4.27 -5.93
CA ILE A 143 -8.40 -4.48 -4.86
C ILE A 143 -8.42 -3.27 -3.91
N SER A 144 -8.48 -3.54 -2.61
CA SER A 144 -8.35 -2.54 -1.56
C SER A 144 -7.52 -3.05 -0.40
N GLY A 145 -6.82 -2.12 0.24
CA GLY A 145 -5.97 -2.37 1.39
C GLY A 145 -6.34 -1.47 2.56
N TRP A 146 -6.31 -2.02 3.76
CA TRP A 146 -6.61 -1.29 4.99
C TRP A 146 -5.87 -1.89 6.19
N GLY A 147 -5.61 -1.09 7.20
CA GLY A 147 -4.86 -1.52 8.39
C GLY A 147 -4.52 -0.35 9.30
N TRP A 148 -3.99 -0.63 10.49
CA TRP A 148 -3.69 0.41 11.48
C TRP A 148 -2.19 0.61 11.63
N VAL A 149 -1.79 1.86 11.86
CA VAL A 149 -0.39 2.28 11.95
C VAL A 149 -0.20 3.24 13.12
N ASN A 150 0.87 3.03 13.88
CA ASN A 150 1.41 3.97 14.85
C ASN A 150 2.50 4.82 14.19
N HIS A 151 2.70 6.04 14.69
CA HIS A 151 3.77 6.91 14.24
C HIS A 151 4.39 7.70 15.40
N GLY A 152 5.69 7.97 15.29
CA GLY A 152 6.42 8.82 16.24
C GLY A 152 6.63 8.19 17.62
N ALA A 153 7.59 7.28 17.73
CA ALA A 153 8.14 6.71 18.99
C ALA A 153 7.11 6.36 20.09
N ASN A 154 5.86 6.07 19.71
CA ASN A 154 4.76 5.83 20.63
C ASN A 154 4.52 6.96 21.62
N CYS A 155 4.83 8.25 21.35
CA CYS A 155 4.46 9.34 22.26
C CYS A 155 4.35 10.70 21.53
N ILE A 156 3.15 11.05 21.06
CA ILE A 156 2.87 12.40 20.53
C ILE A 156 2.28 13.26 21.66
N SER A 157 2.96 14.36 21.99
CA SER A 157 2.54 15.27 23.08
C SER A 157 2.26 14.58 24.42
N GLY A 158 3.03 13.53 24.73
CA GLY A 158 2.91 12.77 25.99
C GLY A 158 1.76 11.76 26.04
N ARG A 159 1.01 11.57 24.94
CA ARG A 159 0.10 10.44 24.77
C ARG A 159 0.82 9.33 24.04
N CYS A 160 0.90 8.19 24.71
CA CYS A 160 1.67 7.04 24.23
C CYS A 160 0.80 5.86 23.79
N ASP A 161 -0.46 6.16 23.49
CA ASP A 161 -1.45 5.19 23.02
C ASP A 161 -1.62 5.34 21.51
N HIS A 162 -2.01 4.25 20.84
CA HIS A 162 -2.41 4.28 19.44
C HIS A 162 -3.47 5.37 19.20
N ILE A 163 -3.24 6.22 18.21
CA ILE A 163 -4.22 7.21 17.78
C ILE A 163 -5.14 6.50 16.79
N TYR A 164 -6.34 6.16 17.27
CA TYR A 164 -7.30 5.23 16.64
C TYR A 164 -7.54 5.43 15.13
N SER A 165 -7.45 6.67 14.64
CA SER A 165 -7.70 6.99 13.23
C SER A 165 -6.44 6.98 12.35
N SER A 166 -5.29 6.51 12.85
CA SER A 166 -4.07 6.39 12.05
C SER A 166 -4.08 5.06 11.29
N ASP A 167 -4.34 5.11 10.00
CA ASP A 167 -4.67 3.94 9.19
C ASP A 167 -4.19 4.02 7.74
N TRP A 168 -3.97 2.84 7.15
CA TRP A 168 -4.02 2.63 5.72
C TRP A 168 -5.48 2.48 5.29
N LEU A 169 -5.85 3.13 4.18
CA LEU A 169 -7.15 2.92 3.56
C LEU A 169 -7.08 3.32 2.09
N PHE A 170 -6.81 2.36 1.21
CA PHE A 170 -6.57 2.62 -0.21
C PHE A 170 -7.20 1.56 -1.13
N THR A 171 -7.28 1.91 -2.42
CA THR A 171 -7.55 0.97 -3.51
C THR A 171 -6.27 0.76 -4.32
N ALA A 172 -6.17 -0.36 -5.02
CA ALA A 172 -5.00 -0.69 -5.80
C ALA A 172 -5.38 -1.22 -7.18
N GLU A 173 -4.54 -0.92 -8.17
CA GLU A 173 -4.61 -1.52 -9.50
C GLU A 173 -3.42 -2.45 -9.69
N LYS A 174 -3.64 -3.59 -10.36
CA LYS A 174 -2.53 -4.48 -10.71
C LYS A 174 -1.66 -3.80 -11.75
N ASN A 175 -0.40 -3.52 -11.40
CA ASN A 175 0.58 -3.09 -12.38
C ASN A 175 0.77 -4.19 -13.42
N GLN A 176 0.24 -3.99 -14.64
CA GLN A 176 0.47 -4.90 -15.75
C GLN A 176 1.89 -4.67 -16.26
N VAL A 177 2.85 -5.43 -15.76
CA VAL A 177 4.18 -5.48 -16.38
C VAL A 177 4.01 -6.10 -17.77
N PRO A 178 4.31 -5.39 -18.87
CA PRO A 178 4.24 -5.98 -20.20
C PRO A 178 5.19 -7.18 -20.25
N LEU A 179 4.68 -8.35 -20.61
CA LEU A 179 5.55 -9.50 -20.85
C LEU A 179 6.58 -9.08 -21.90
N PRO A 180 7.89 -9.25 -21.67
CA PRO A 180 8.88 -8.93 -22.69
C PRO A 180 8.51 -9.71 -23.95
N ALA A 181 8.42 -9.01 -25.08
CA ALA A 181 8.01 -9.55 -26.38
C ALA A 181 8.93 -10.68 -26.91
N THR A 182 9.94 -11.09 -26.15
CA THR A 182 10.87 -12.18 -26.44
C THR A 182 10.19 -13.54 -26.57
N ILE A 183 8.99 -13.74 -26.05
CA ILE A 183 8.22 -14.99 -26.31
C ILE A 183 7.84 -15.13 -27.79
N TRP A 184 7.66 -14.02 -28.52
CA TRP A 184 7.38 -14.07 -29.97
C TRP A 184 8.62 -14.41 -30.82
N LEU A 185 9.83 -14.10 -30.35
CA LEU A 185 11.07 -14.38 -31.08
C LEU A 185 11.41 -15.88 -31.13
N PHE A 186 10.97 -16.68 -30.16
CA PHE A 186 11.17 -18.14 -30.19
C PHE A 186 10.22 -18.86 -31.17
N GLY A 187 9.05 -18.30 -31.47
CA GLY A 187 8.11 -18.87 -32.44
C GLY A 187 8.57 -18.75 -33.90
N ILE A 188 9.26 -17.66 -34.24
CA ILE A 188 9.71 -17.38 -35.62
C ILE A 188 11.02 -18.11 -35.94
N GLY A 189 11.88 -18.34 -34.94
CA GLY A 189 13.15 -19.07 -35.11
C GLY A 189 12.97 -20.55 -35.48
N LEU A 190 11.90 -21.20 -35.00
CA LEU A 190 11.61 -22.61 -35.31
C LEU A 190 11.02 -22.84 -36.71
N LEU A 191 10.32 -21.84 -37.28
CA LEU A 191 9.82 -21.90 -38.66
C LEU A 191 10.95 -21.69 -39.69
N GLY A 192 12.01 -20.95 -39.36
CA GLY A 192 13.17 -20.76 -40.24
C GLY A 192 14.03 -22.02 -40.43
N LEU A 193 14.06 -22.92 -39.45
CA LEU A 193 14.89 -24.13 -39.47
C LEU A 193 14.27 -25.30 -40.24
N THR A 194 12.97 -25.30 -40.52
CA THR A 194 12.31 -26.36 -41.31
C THR A 194 12.39 -26.14 -42.83
N VAL A 195 12.65 -24.90 -43.27
CA VAL A 195 12.73 -24.57 -44.72
C VAL A 195 14.10 -24.85 -45.33
N LEU A 196 15.17 -24.98 -44.53
CA LEU A 196 16.55 -25.14 -45.03
C LEU A 196 16.99 -26.59 -45.33
N ASN A 197 16.18 -27.62 -45.08
CA ASN A 197 16.60 -29.02 -45.27
C ASN A 197 16.08 -29.72 -46.55
N ARG A 198 15.59 -28.97 -47.54
CA ARG A 198 15.23 -29.51 -48.87
C ARG A 198 16.18 -29.00 -49.94
N GLY A 199 17.38 -29.57 -50.01
CA GLY A 199 18.36 -29.13 -51.01
C GLY A 199 19.63 -29.93 -51.19
N ARG A 200 19.65 -31.26 -50.97
CA ARG A 200 20.75 -32.11 -51.49
C ARG A 200 20.24 -33.49 -51.91
N SER A 201 19.95 -33.63 -53.20
CA SER A 201 20.01 -34.92 -53.90
C SER A 201 20.55 -34.67 -55.30
N ARG A 202 21.80 -35.09 -55.55
CA ARG A 202 22.38 -35.49 -56.84
C ARG A 202 23.67 -36.23 -56.52
N ILE A 203 23.72 -37.55 -56.77
CA ILE A 203 24.42 -38.23 -57.88
C ILE A 203 23.64 -39.50 -58.16
#